data_AF-A0A7J9QJS9-F1
#
_entry.id   AF-A0A7J9QJS9-F1
#
_cell.length_a   1.000
_cell.length_b   1.000
_cell.length_c   1.000
_cell.angle_alpha   90.00
_cell.angle_beta   90.00
_cell.angle_gamma   90.00
#
_symmetry.space_group_name_H-M   'P 1'
#
loop_
_entity.id
_entity.type
_entity.pdbx_description
1 polymer ?
#
loop_
_entity_poly.entity_id
_entity_poly.type
_entity_poly.pdbx_seq_one_letter_code
_entity_poly.pdbx_strand_id
1 'polypeptide(L)'
;ITTTKHPRSLKGAKFFENSEINLDEINSSTVIYEGTAQEAVNLFPANINVAALLSLVGIGSEKTSVKIVADPSTDKNTHHIVAAGKFGKMTFTIENVPDANNPKTSRLAILSAIETLKKYCSDDIQIGT
;
A
#
# COMPACT_ATOMS: atom_id res chain seq x y z
N ILE A 1 1.38 4.38 7.85
CA ILE A 1 0.54 4.19 6.65
C ILE A 1 -0.53 3.15 6.96
N THR A 2 -1.77 3.44 6.60
CA THR A 2 -2.88 2.47 6.59
C THR A 2 -3.20 2.10 5.16
N THR A 3 -3.26 0.81 4.86
CA THR A 3 -3.66 0.30 3.56
C THR A 3 -4.94 -0.52 3.71
N THR A 4 -5.99 -0.12 3.00
CA THR A 4 -7.27 -0.82 2.96
C THR A 4 -7.43 -1.48 1.60
N LYS A 5 -7.75 -2.78 1.58
CA LYS A 5 -7.98 -3.56 0.36
C LYS A 5 -9.15 -4.51 0.56
N HIS A 6 -9.73 -4.95 -0.55
CA HIS A 6 -10.67 -6.08 -0.51
C HIS A 6 -9.96 -7.37 -0.01
N PRO A 7 -10.58 -8.21 0.84
CA PRO A 7 -9.98 -9.45 1.37
C PRO A 7 -9.32 -10.33 0.31
N ARG A 8 -10.01 -10.55 -0.83
CA ARG A 8 -9.47 -11.26 -2.02
C ARG A 8 -8.06 -10.84 -2.46
N SER A 9 -7.71 -9.57 -2.29
CA SER A 9 -6.40 -9.03 -2.69
C SER A 9 -5.27 -9.45 -1.75
N LEU A 10 -5.59 -9.88 -0.52
CA LEU A 10 -4.64 -10.35 0.50
C LEU A 10 -4.46 -11.88 0.48
N LYS A 11 -5.21 -12.59 -0.37
CA LYS A 11 -5.14 -14.06 -0.47
C LYS A 11 -3.74 -14.52 -0.84
N GLY A 12 -3.23 -15.50 -0.09
CA GLY A 12 -1.89 -16.06 -0.27
C GLY A 12 -0.77 -15.28 0.41
N ALA A 13 -1.07 -14.27 1.23
CA ALA A 13 -0.07 -13.65 2.10
C ALA A 13 0.36 -14.62 3.22
N LYS A 14 1.67 -14.65 3.52
CA LYS A 14 2.27 -15.54 4.53
C LYS A 14 1.67 -15.38 5.92
N PHE A 15 1.15 -14.19 6.23
CA PHE A 15 0.42 -13.92 7.46
C PHE A 15 -0.66 -14.97 7.77
N PHE A 16 -1.41 -15.41 6.76
CA PHE A 16 -2.53 -16.33 6.93
C PHE A 16 -2.11 -17.80 7.07
N GLU A 17 -0.85 -18.15 6.86
CA GLU A 17 -0.37 -19.52 7.07
C GLU A 17 -0.37 -19.92 8.55
N ASN A 18 -0.21 -18.94 9.45
CA ASN A 18 -0.13 -19.14 10.89
C ASN A 18 -1.12 -18.25 11.67
N SER A 19 -2.10 -17.65 11.00
CA SER A 19 -3.12 -16.79 11.61
C SER A 19 -4.44 -17.54 11.75
N GLU A 20 -5.17 -17.28 12.83
CA GLU A 20 -6.55 -17.76 13.02
C GLU A 20 -7.56 -16.97 12.17
N ILE A 21 -7.14 -15.87 11.52
CA ILE A 21 -8.03 -15.04 10.71
C ILE A 21 -8.32 -15.72 9.37
N ASN A 22 -9.57 -16.12 9.17
CA ASN A 22 -10.07 -16.58 7.89
C ASN A 22 -10.50 -15.38 7.01
N LEU A 23 -9.80 -15.15 5.89
CA LEU A 23 -10.11 -14.08 4.93
C LEU A 23 -11.54 -14.17 4.37
N ASP A 24 -12.07 -15.37 4.17
CA ASP A 24 -13.38 -15.59 3.55
C ASP A 24 -14.55 -15.31 4.52
N GLU A 25 -14.26 -15.20 5.83
CA GLU A 25 -15.25 -14.90 6.88
C GLU A 25 -15.30 -13.40 7.25
N ILE A 26 -14.47 -12.57 6.61
CA ILE A 26 -14.42 -11.13 6.86
C ILE A 26 -15.62 -10.45 6.21
N ASN A 27 -16.64 -10.17 7.04
CA ASN A 27 -17.90 -9.54 6.62
C ASN A 27 -17.97 -8.03 6.89
N SER A 28 -16.95 -7.45 7.53
CA SER A 28 -16.84 -6.02 7.80
C SER A 28 -15.39 -5.56 7.80
N SER A 29 -15.16 -4.26 7.68
CA SER A 29 -13.83 -3.65 7.74
C SER A 29 -13.06 -4.13 8.99
N THR A 30 -11.95 -4.83 8.78
CA THR A 30 -11.21 -5.55 9.82
C THR A 30 -9.71 -5.28 9.70
N VAL A 31 -9.07 -4.91 10.80
CA VAL A 31 -7.61 -4.76 10.86
C VAL A 31 -6.99 -6.16 10.88
N ILE A 32 -6.19 -6.46 9.86
CA ILE A 32 -5.49 -7.74 9.71
C ILE A 32 -4.13 -7.68 10.38
N TYR A 33 -3.47 -6.53 10.29
CA TYR A 33 -2.14 -6.34 10.81
C TYR A 33 -1.95 -4.89 11.25
N GLU A 34 -1.26 -4.70 12.36
CA GLU A 34 -0.77 -3.41 12.84
C GLU A 34 0.60 -3.60 13.48
N GLY A 35 1.61 -2.90 12.97
CA GLY A 35 3.00 -3.05 13.43
C GLY A 35 4.00 -2.28 12.56
N THR A 36 5.23 -2.76 12.44
CA THR A 36 6.30 -2.08 11.70
C THR A 36 6.31 -2.46 10.22
N ALA A 37 6.89 -1.60 9.36
CA ALA A 37 7.07 -1.93 7.96
C ALA A 37 8.02 -3.13 7.77
N GLN A 38 9.00 -3.31 8.65
CA GLN A 38 9.94 -4.43 8.60
C GLN A 38 9.23 -5.78 8.69
N GLU A 39 8.37 -5.96 9.68
CA GLU A 39 7.55 -7.17 9.85
C GLU A 39 6.51 -7.31 8.74
N ALA A 40 5.84 -6.22 8.39
CA ALA A 40 4.81 -6.23 7.35
C ALA A 40 5.34 -6.71 6.00
N VAL A 41 6.58 -6.37 5.62
CA VAL A 41 7.23 -6.84 4.38
C VAL A 41 7.43 -8.35 4.39
N ASN A 42 7.78 -8.93 5.54
CA ASN A 42 7.95 -10.38 5.66
C ASN A 42 6.61 -11.12 5.57
N LEU A 43 5.56 -10.55 6.15
CA LEU A 43 4.22 -11.15 6.23
C LEU A 43 3.38 -10.96 4.96
N PHE A 44 3.55 -9.82 4.26
CA PHE A 44 2.76 -9.39 3.11
C PHE A 44 3.63 -8.91 1.93
N PRO A 45 4.58 -9.72 1.45
CA PRO A 45 5.60 -9.28 0.49
C PRO A 45 5.02 -8.76 -0.84
N ALA A 46 3.86 -9.26 -1.28
CA ALA A 46 3.24 -8.84 -2.53
C ALA A 46 2.30 -7.62 -2.39
N ASN A 47 1.99 -7.18 -1.16
CA ASN A 47 0.89 -6.25 -0.91
C ASN A 47 1.31 -4.91 -0.31
N ILE A 48 2.56 -4.78 0.13
CA ILE A 48 3.00 -3.71 1.03
C ILE A 48 4.08 -2.78 0.45
N ASN A 49 4.26 -2.81 -0.88
CA ASN A 49 5.27 -2.03 -1.61
C ASN A 49 5.29 -0.54 -1.26
N VAL A 50 4.12 0.08 -1.05
CA VAL A 50 4.03 1.50 -0.67
C VAL A 50 4.66 1.75 0.71
N ALA A 51 4.38 0.88 1.70
CA ALA A 51 4.98 1.04 3.02
C ALA A 51 6.48 0.75 2.99
N ALA A 52 6.91 -0.24 2.22
CA ALA A 52 8.32 -0.54 2.03
C ALA A 52 9.06 0.68 1.45
N LEU A 53 8.55 1.27 0.37
CA LEU A 53 9.12 2.47 -0.23
C LEU A 53 9.16 3.65 0.75
N LEU A 54 8.05 3.94 1.43
CA LEU A 54 7.98 5.00 2.45
C LEU A 54 9.00 4.79 3.57
N SER A 55 9.25 3.53 3.95
CA SER A 55 10.23 3.24 4.97
C SER A 55 11.67 3.44 4.52
N LEU A 56 11.96 3.20 3.23
CA LEU A 56 13.28 3.43 2.62
C LEU A 56 13.58 4.92 2.48
N VAL A 57 12.59 5.72 2.05
CA VAL A 57 12.78 7.17 1.81
C VAL A 57 12.47 8.03 3.03
N GLY A 58 11.90 7.43 4.08
CA GLY A 58 11.42 8.12 5.27
C GLY A 58 12.28 7.82 6.50
N ILE A 59 11.62 7.36 7.56
CA ILE A 59 12.20 7.22 8.91
C ILE A 59 12.78 5.82 9.20
N GLY A 60 12.88 4.95 8.20
CA GLY A 60 13.34 3.56 8.34
C GLY A 60 12.20 2.55 8.57
N SER A 61 12.47 1.28 8.30
CA SER A 61 11.50 0.16 8.36
C SER A 61 10.97 -0.16 9.75
N GLU A 62 11.80 0.01 10.78
CA GLU A 62 11.40 -0.23 12.17
C GLU A 62 10.52 0.89 12.73
N LYS A 63 10.71 2.13 12.26
CA LYS A 63 9.97 3.31 12.76
C LYS A 63 8.73 3.63 11.92
N THR A 64 8.59 3.04 10.74
CA THR A 64 7.44 3.25 9.88
C THR A 64 6.29 2.34 10.32
N SER A 65 5.27 2.92 10.95
CA SER A 65 4.06 2.17 11.36
C SER A 65 3.19 1.82 10.15
N VAL A 66 2.71 0.59 10.12
CA VAL A 66 1.87 0.02 9.06
C VAL A 66 0.61 -0.58 9.67
N LYS A 67 -0.53 -0.27 9.06
CA LYS A 67 -1.82 -0.90 9.32
C LYS A 67 -2.38 -1.47 8.03
N ILE A 68 -2.81 -2.73 8.03
CA ILE A 68 -3.44 -3.39 6.89
C ILE A 68 -4.87 -3.72 7.29
N VAL A 69 -5.81 -3.23 6.50
CA VAL A 69 -7.25 -3.41 6.70
C VAL A 69 -7.81 -4.20 5.53
N ALA A 70 -8.54 -5.27 5.82
CA ALA A 70 -9.36 -5.96 4.85
C ALA A 70 -10.79 -5.43 4.97
N ASP A 71 -11.35 -4.95 3.86
CA ASP A 71 -12.71 -4.42 3.82
C ASP A 71 -13.47 -5.04 2.65
N PRO A 72 -14.48 -5.90 2.89
CA PRO A 72 -15.23 -6.55 1.81
C PRO A 72 -16.12 -5.57 1.03
N SER A 73 -16.38 -4.38 1.55
CA SER A 73 -17.24 -3.37 0.90
C SER A 73 -16.48 -2.48 -0.10
N THR A 74 -15.15 -2.55 -0.13
CA THR A 74 -14.33 -1.70 -1.01
C THR A 74 -14.03 -2.35 -2.35
N ASP A 75 -14.14 -1.57 -3.41
CA ASP A 75 -13.69 -1.89 -4.77
C ASP A 75 -12.33 -1.25 -5.11
N LYS A 76 -11.73 -0.52 -4.16
CA LYS A 76 -10.47 0.24 -4.35
C LYS A 76 -9.34 -0.29 -3.47
N ASN A 77 -8.11 0.08 -3.85
CA ASN A 77 -6.93 -0.03 -3.00
C ASN A 77 -6.63 1.36 -2.41
N THR A 78 -6.94 1.54 -1.13
CA THR A 78 -6.80 2.85 -0.46
C THR A 78 -5.55 2.88 0.40
N HIS A 79 -4.74 3.93 0.24
CA HIS A 79 -3.59 4.21 1.09
C HIS A 79 -3.81 5.53 1.81
N HIS A 80 -3.83 5.48 3.14
CA HIS A 80 -3.85 6.66 4.01
C HIS A 80 -2.47 6.83 4.65
N ILE A 81 -1.79 7.91 4.33
CA ILE A 81 -0.41 8.18 4.74
C ILE A 81 -0.41 9.44 5.59
N VAL A 82 0.14 9.34 6.79
CA VAL A 82 0.37 10.46 7.69
C VAL A 82 1.87 10.58 7.90
N ALA A 83 2.43 11.76 7.63
CA ALA A 83 3.82 12.10 7.90
C ALA A 83 3.85 13.36 8.78
N ALA A 84 4.65 13.35 9.84
CA ALA A 84 4.77 14.48 10.76
C ALA A 84 6.21 14.67 11.21
N GLY A 85 6.61 15.93 11.43
CA GLY A 85 7.93 16.30 11.90
C GLY A 85 8.05 17.80 12.15
N LYS A 86 9.28 18.33 12.24
CA LYS A 86 9.51 19.77 12.42
C LYS A 86 8.92 20.63 11.29
N PHE A 87 8.73 20.04 10.11
CA PHE A 87 8.10 20.67 8.95
C PHE A 87 6.57 20.79 9.07
N GLY A 88 5.94 20.23 10.11
CA GLY A 88 4.50 20.16 10.26
C GLY A 88 3.95 18.75 10.02
N LYS A 89 2.71 18.66 9.54
CA LYS A 89 1.99 17.39 9.32
C LYS A 89 1.38 17.38 7.92
N MET A 90 1.60 16.29 7.19
CA MET A 90 0.99 16.00 5.90
C MET A 90 0.13 14.75 6.01
N THR A 91 -1.01 14.77 5.34
CA THR A 91 -1.93 13.62 5.25
C THR A 91 -2.31 13.43 3.79
N PHE A 92 -2.14 12.23 3.27
CA PHE A 92 -2.49 11.84 1.91
C PHE A 92 -3.48 10.68 1.97
N THR A 93 -4.54 10.75 1.19
CA THR A 93 -5.42 9.61 0.91
C THR A 93 -5.40 9.37 -0.58
N ILE A 94 -4.96 8.18 -0.99
CA ILE A 94 -4.92 7.77 -2.38
C ILE A 94 -5.84 6.57 -2.53
N GLU A 95 -6.92 6.73 -3.27
CA GLU A 95 -7.87 5.68 -3.61
C GLU A 95 -7.61 5.20 -5.05
N ASN A 96 -6.97 4.04 -5.19
CA ASN A 96 -6.64 3.52 -6.50
C ASN A 96 -7.70 2.54 -7.00
N VAL A 97 -8.03 2.67 -8.29
CA VAL A 97 -8.74 1.62 -9.02
C VAL A 97 -7.76 0.47 -9.29
N PRO A 98 -8.10 -0.78 -8.91
CA PRO A 98 -7.31 -1.95 -9.28
C PRO A 98 -7.16 -2.06 -10.80
N ASP A 99 -6.03 -2.57 -11.26
CA ASP A 99 -5.86 -2.83 -12.70
C ASP A 99 -6.78 -3.97 -13.16
N ALA A 100 -7.38 -3.82 -14.34
CA ALA A 100 -8.33 -4.80 -14.88
C ALA A 100 -7.67 -6.15 -15.20
N ASN A 101 -6.38 -6.15 -15.59
CA ASN A 101 -5.63 -7.36 -15.92
C ASN A 101 -4.90 -7.93 -14.69
N ASN A 102 -4.55 -7.09 -13.71
CA ASN A 102 -3.97 -7.53 -12.45
C ASN A 102 -4.56 -6.77 -11.23
N PRO A 103 -5.65 -7.27 -10.63
CA PRO A 103 -6.31 -6.63 -9.50
C PRO A 103 -5.46 -6.47 -8.23
N LYS A 104 -4.31 -7.16 -8.14
CA LYS A 104 -3.37 -7.01 -7.03
C LYS A 104 -2.57 -5.70 -7.11
N THR A 105 -2.53 -5.07 -8.28
CA THR A 105 -1.78 -3.84 -8.57
C THR A 105 -2.73 -2.69 -8.90
N SER A 106 -2.33 -1.47 -8.54
CA SER A 106 -3.03 -0.23 -8.92
C SER A 106 -2.60 0.22 -10.31
N ARG A 107 -3.54 0.64 -11.16
CA ARG A 107 -3.22 1.22 -12.48
C ARG A 107 -2.26 2.42 -12.40
N LEU A 108 -2.36 3.21 -11.33
CA LEU A 108 -1.48 4.35 -11.08
C LEU A 108 0.01 3.95 -11.01
N ALA A 109 0.34 2.75 -10.51
CA ALA A 109 1.73 2.28 -10.46
C ALA A 109 2.32 2.09 -11.86
N ILE A 110 1.51 1.57 -12.81
CA ILE A 110 1.92 1.40 -14.21
C ILE A 110 2.14 2.78 -14.84
N LEU A 111 1.21 3.71 -14.63
CA LEU A 111 1.34 5.08 -15.14
C LEU A 111 2.56 5.80 -14.57
N SER A 112 2.89 5.58 -13.29
CA SER A 112 4.10 6.13 -12.67
C SER A 112 5.38 5.62 -13.33
N ALA A 113 5.43 4.35 -13.72
CA ALA A 113 6.59 3.80 -14.43
C ALA A 113 6.72 4.39 -15.84
N ILE A 114 5.60 4.54 -16.57
CA ILE A 114 5.57 5.18 -17.89
C ILE A 114 6.05 6.63 -17.79
N GLU A 115 5.56 7.38 -16.81
CA GLU A 115 5.96 8.78 -16.60
C GLU A 115 7.45 8.90 -16.24
N THR A 116 7.96 7.97 -15.44
CA THR A 116 9.40 7.90 -15.14
C THR A 116 10.23 7.70 -16.41
N LEU A 117 9.79 6.83 -17.34
CA LEU A 117 10.49 6.64 -18.61
C LEU A 117 10.41 7.89 -19.50
N LYS A 118 9.24 8.52 -19.63
CA LYS A 118 9.06 9.75 -20.41
C LYS A 118 10.01 10.84 -19.94
N LYS A 119 10.11 11.06 -18.63
CA LYS A 119 11.04 12.01 -18.02
C LYS A 119 12.50 11.85 -18.49
N TYR A 120 12.95 10.64 -18.79
CA TYR A 120 14.32 10.38 -19.28
C TYR A 120 14.43 10.31 -20.81
N CYS A 121 13.32 10.28 -21.53
CA CYS A 121 13.29 10.07 -22.99
C CYS A 121 12.72 11.25 -23.78
N SER A 122 12.18 12.29 -23.13
CA SER A 122 11.59 13.47 -23.78
C SER A 122 11.99 14.77 -23.07
N ASP A 123 12.10 15.85 -23.84
CA ASP A 123 12.33 17.22 -23.33
C ASP A 123 11.00 17.97 -23.04
N ASP A 124 9.92 17.24 -22.79
CA ASP A 124 8.60 17.80 -22.47
C ASP A 124 8.58 18.47 -21.07
N ILE A 125 7.53 19.25 -20.79
CA ILE A 125 7.35 19.89 -19.49
C ILE A 125 7.26 18.84 -18.38
N GLN A 126 8.15 18.97 -17.39
CA GLN A 126 8.18 18.11 -16.22
C GLN A 126 7.51 18.79 -15.01
N ILE A 127 6.60 18.09 -14.32
CA ILE A 127 6.00 18.54 -13.07
C ILE A 127 6.43 17.60 -11.95
N GLY A 128 6.92 18.16 -10.84
CA GLY A 128 7.47 17.39 -9.72
C GLY A 128 8.94 17.01 -9.93
N THR A 129 9.47 16.15 -9.07
CA THR A 129 10.91 15.84 -8.98
C THR A 129 11.36 14.66 -9.79
#